data_AF-A0A2N6VRE8-F1
#
_entry.id   AF-A0A2N6VRE8-F1
#
_cell.length_a   1.000
_cell.length_b   1.000
_cell.length_c   1.000
_cell.angle_alpha   90.00
_cell.angle_beta   90.00
_cell.angle_gamma   90.00
#
_symmetry.space_group_name_H-M   'P 1'
#
loop_
_entity.id
_entity.type
_entity.pdbx_description
1 polymer ?
#
loop_
_entity_poly.entity_id
_entity_poly.type
_entity_poly.pdbx_seq_one_letter_code
_entity_poly.pdbx_strand_id
1 'polypeptide(L)'
;MGKAQWQNYGGRDIFTGAHKNLVEAISVDVNGACGDEQGNLKVHGGPEKALLLYTRDDYEHWIRDGYEFAPGNFFENITIDGLSTSDIHLADTLRIGEVTVQVSQIRRPCTTLAHRWSMKDLPRLVQSTGRSGFYVRVLTPGTIRTNDPVTLVQREPGSVDLPEVNRVMNIDRTDARGIRALIDAPGMPPRWVSQLQRRLSGYVTDDTDRLGE
;
A
#
# COMPACT_ATOMS: atom_id res chain seq x y z
N MET A 1 -12.68 -4.83 7.35
CA MET A 1 -13.72 -4.62 6.32
C MET A 1 -14.41 -3.29 6.52
N GLY A 2 -14.66 -2.53 5.45
CA GLY A 2 -15.37 -1.26 5.52
C GLY A 2 -16.26 -1.02 4.30
N LYS A 3 -17.49 -0.55 4.54
CA LYS A 3 -18.38 -0.06 3.48
C LYS A 3 -18.09 1.40 3.17
N ALA A 4 -18.29 1.81 1.92
CA ALA A 4 -18.11 3.18 1.51
C ALA A 4 -19.27 4.01 2.05
N GLN A 5 -18.92 5.00 2.87
CA GLN A 5 -19.89 5.87 3.52
C GLN A 5 -19.28 7.26 3.67
N TRP A 6 -20.13 8.26 3.85
CA TRP A 6 -19.67 9.60 4.18
C TRP A 6 -19.06 9.60 5.58
N GLN A 7 -17.84 10.12 5.67
CA GLN A 7 -17.09 10.24 6.90
C GLN A 7 -16.65 11.70 7.03
N ASN A 8 -16.88 12.29 8.21
CA ASN A 8 -16.34 13.60 8.51
C ASN A 8 -14.93 13.41 9.11
N TYR A 9 -13.92 13.74 8.31
CA TYR A 9 -12.52 13.63 8.68
C TYR A 9 -11.92 15.04 8.76
N GLY A 10 -11.59 15.48 9.98
CA GLY A 10 -10.96 16.79 10.21
C GLY A 10 -11.79 17.95 9.65
N GLY A 11 -13.12 17.87 9.75
CA GLY A 11 -14.05 18.89 9.26
C GLY A 11 -14.36 18.81 7.75
N ARG A 12 -13.91 17.76 7.05
CA ARG A 12 -14.25 17.53 5.63
C ARG A 12 -15.06 16.25 5.47
N ASP A 13 -16.13 16.33 4.71
CA ASP A 13 -16.92 15.16 4.33
C ASP A 13 -16.25 14.44 3.17
N ILE A 14 -15.84 13.20 3.41
CA ILE A 14 -15.14 12.35 2.45
C ILE A 14 -15.94 11.05 2.29
N PHE A 15 -16.34 10.72 1.06
CA PHE A 15 -16.95 9.43 0.76
C PHE A 15 -15.86 8.36 0.66
N THR A 16 -15.82 7.41 1.60
CA THR A 16 -14.70 6.46 1.71
C THR A 16 -15.07 5.17 2.43
N GLY A 17 -14.41 4.07 2.06
CA GLY A 17 -14.41 2.81 2.80
C GLY A 17 -13.20 2.67 3.75
N ALA A 18 -12.51 3.78 4.03
CA ALA A 18 -11.33 3.86 4.89
C ALA A 18 -11.62 3.54 6.37
N HIS A 19 -12.88 3.64 6.80
CA HIS A 19 -13.27 3.17 8.13
C HIS A 19 -13.45 1.64 8.09
N LYS A 20 -12.46 0.93 8.61
CA LYS A 20 -12.43 -0.54 8.64
C LYS A 20 -12.78 -1.03 10.04
N ASN A 21 -13.68 -2.01 10.10
CA ASN A 21 -13.95 -2.81 11.29
C ASN A 21 -13.14 -4.10 11.24
N LEU A 22 -12.68 -4.55 12.41
CA LEU A 22 -12.09 -5.88 12.59
C LEU A 22 -13.15 -6.95 12.29
N VAL A 23 -12.73 -8.02 11.62
CA VAL A 23 -13.56 -9.18 11.33
C VAL A 23 -12.73 -10.44 11.51
N GLU A 24 -13.37 -11.55 11.88
CA GLU A 24 -12.71 -12.85 12.08
C GLU A 24 -12.30 -13.53 10.76
N ALA A 25 -12.99 -13.22 9.68
CA ALA A 25 -12.72 -13.79 8.36
C ALA A 25 -13.18 -12.86 7.24
N ILE A 26 -12.52 -12.96 6.09
CA ILE A 26 -12.89 -12.31 4.84
C ILE A 26 -12.85 -13.33 3.70
N SER A 27 -13.88 -13.31 2.85
CA SER A 27 -13.81 -13.96 1.54
C SER A 27 -13.15 -13.00 0.55
N VAL A 28 -12.21 -13.50 -0.24
CA VAL A 28 -11.42 -12.72 -1.18
C VAL A 28 -11.61 -13.28 -2.57
N ASP A 29 -11.93 -12.39 -3.51
CA ASP A 29 -11.97 -12.66 -4.95
C ASP A 29 -10.86 -11.87 -5.67
N VAL A 30 -10.70 -12.08 -6.98
CA VAL A 30 -9.69 -11.42 -7.83
C VAL A 30 -9.75 -9.90 -7.77
N ASN A 31 -10.91 -9.33 -7.42
CA ASN A 31 -11.14 -7.89 -7.32
C ASN A 31 -10.98 -7.33 -5.90
N GLY A 32 -10.74 -8.17 -4.89
CA GLY A 32 -10.56 -7.76 -3.49
C GLY A 32 -11.45 -8.51 -2.51
N ALA A 33 -11.52 -8.02 -1.27
CA ALA A 33 -12.33 -8.60 -0.22
C ALA A 33 -13.84 -8.37 -0.46
N CYS A 34 -14.63 -9.44 -0.44
CA CYS A 34 -16.06 -9.39 -0.66
C CYS A 34 -16.76 -8.56 0.43
N GLY A 35 -17.46 -7.49 0.01
CA GLY A 35 -18.15 -6.57 0.93
C GLY A 35 -17.26 -5.45 1.48
N ASP A 36 -16.00 -5.36 1.05
CA ASP A 36 -15.16 -4.19 1.24
C ASP A 36 -15.36 -3.24 0.06
N GLU A 37 -15.57 -1.97 0.35
CA GLU A 37 -15.84 -0.96 -0.68
C GLU A 37 -14.80 0.14 -0.66
N GLN A 38 -14.68 0.83 -1.80
CA GLN A 38 -13.75 1.92 -2.00
C GLN A 38 -14.50 3.15 -2.51
N GLY A 39 -14.25 4.31 -1.92
CA GLY A 39 -15.00 5.54 -2.23
C GLY A 39 -14.76 6.09 -3.64
N ASN A 40 -13.64 5.73 -4.27
CA ASN A 40 -13.33 6.16 -5.64
C ASN A 40 -12.52 5.09 -6.40
N LEU A 41 -13.23 4.32 -7.22
CA LEU A 41 -12.66 3.21 -8.01
C LEU A 41 -11.70 3.65 -9.13
N LYS A 42 -11.70 4.93 -9.54
CA LYS A 42 -10.77 5.43 -10.57
C LYS A 42 -9.34 5.57 -10.06
N VAL A 43 -9.20 5.81 -8.75
CA VAL A 43 -7.92 6.10 -8.10
C VAL A 43 -7.51 4.96 -7.17
N HIS A 44 -8.49 4.40 -6.46
CA HIS A 44 -8.33 3.33 -5.50
C HIS A 44 -8.94 2.05 -6.09
N GLY A 45 -8.26 0.92 -5.92
CA GLY A 45 -8.80 -0.39 -6.29
C GLY A 45 -8.43 -0.85 -7.70
N GLY A 46 -9.25 -1.76 -8.22
CA GLY A 46 -8.92 -2.61 -9.36
C GLY A 46 -8.07 -3.82 -8.97
N PRO A 47 -7.87 -4.78 -9.88
CA PRO A 47 -7.16 -6.04 -9.57
C PRO A 47 -5.74 -5.83 -9.03
N GLU A 48 -5.07 -4.77 -9.47
CA GLU A 48 -3.73 -4.39 -9.00
C GLU A 48 -3.69 -3.81 -7.59
N LYS A 49 -4.86 -3.49 -7.01
CA LYS A 49 -5.01 -2.94 -5.65
C LYS A 49 -6.16 -3.64 -4.94
N ALA A 50 -6.27 -4.95 -5.14
CA ALA A 50 -7.35 -5.78 -4.62
C ALA A 50 -7.38 -5.75 -3.08
N LEU A 51 -6.20 -5.83 -2.45
CA LEU A 51 -6.05 -5.69 -1.00
C LEU A 51 -4.89 -4.74 -0.67
N LEU A 52 -5.07 -3.92 0.36
CA LEU A 52 -4.00 -3.17 1.00
C LEU A 52 -3.53 -3.94 2.23
N LEU A 53 -2.23 -4.22 2.29
CA LEU A 53 -1.57 -4.84 3.43
C LEU A 53 -0.75 -3.80 4.20
N TYR A 54 -0.65 -4.02 5.50
CA TYR A 54 0.20 -3.25 6.42
C TYR A 54 0.88 -4.22 7.39
N THR A 55 2.06 -3.89 7.91
CA THR A 55 2.79 -4.78 8.83
C THR A 55 2.62 -4.35 10.28
N ARG A 56 2.63 -5.31 11.21
CA ARG A 56 2.70 -5.02 12.65
C ARG A 56 4.00 -4.28 12.99
N ASP A 57 5.11 -4.64 12.36
CA ASP A 57 6.40 -3.98 12.53
C ASP A 57 6.32 -2.47 12.23
N ASP A 58 5.62 -2.06 11.17
CA ASP A 58 5.39 -0.64 10.88
C ASP A 58 4.62 0.06 12.01
N TYR A 59 3.59 -0.58 12.59
CA TYR A 59 2.86 -0.04 13.74
C TYR A 59 3.74 0.08 14.98
N GLU A 60 4.59 -0.90 15.26
CA GLU A 60 5.53 -0.82 16.38
C GLU A 60 6.50 0.36 16.23
N HIS A 61 6.99 0.62 15.02
CA HIS A 61 7.81 1.77 14.76
C HIS A 61 7.05 3.09 14.97
N TRP A 62 5.78 3.18 14.57
CA TRP A 62 4.96 4.36 14.88
C TRP A 62 4.77 4.58 16.37
N ILE A 63 4.54 3.51 17.14
CA ILE A 63 4.41 3.58 18.60
C ILE A 63 5.72 4.06 19.23
N ARG A 64 6.86 3.53 18.77
CA ARG A 64 8.19 4.00 19.22
C ARG A 64 8.43 5.48 18.92
N ASP A 65 7.91 5.98 17.80
CA ASP A 65 7.98 7.39 17.41
C ASP A 65 6.94 8.28 18.15
N GLY A 66 6.14 7.70 19.06
CA GLY A 66 5.19 8.43 19.91
C GLY A 66 3.77 8.55 19.36
N TYR A 67 3.41 7.79 18.33
CA TYR A 67 2.05 7.78 17.76
C TYR A 67 1.19 6.65 18.32
N GLU A 68 -0.09 6.92 18.54
CA GLU A 68 -1.07 5.94 19.02
C GLU A 68 -1.84 5.27 17.86
N PHE A 69 -1.12 4.80 16.85
CA PHE A 69 -1.73 4.09 15.72
C PHE A 69 -1.88 2.59 16.01
N ALA A 70 -2.96 2.01 15.49
CA ALA A 70 -3.33 0.62 15.64
C ALA A 70 -3.81 0.01 14.29
N PRO A 71 -3.92 -1.32 14.18
CA PRO A 71 -4.44 -1.99 12.99
C PRO A 71 -5.75 -1.37 12.44
N GLY A 72 -5.78 -1.13 11.14
CA GLY A 72 -6.86 -0.46 10.39
C GLY A 72 -6.72 1.07 10.31
N ASN A 73 -5.81 1.69 11.07
CA ASN A 73 -5.67 3.15 11.09
C ASN A 73 -5.11 3.73 9.78
N PHE A 74 -4.46 2.89 8.96
CA PHE A 74 -3.98 3.23 7.63
C PHE A 74 -4.89 2.69 6.50
N PHE A 75 -6.12 2.27 6.78
CA PHE A 75 -7.13 1.85 5.78
C PHE A 75 -6.85 0.50 5.13
N GLU A 76 -5.87 -0.24 5.66
CA GLU A 76 -5.52 -1.55 5.17
C GLU A 76 -6.67 -2.54 5.35
N ASN A 77 -6.69 -3.53 4.46
CA ASN A 77 -7.59 -4.67 4.57
C ASN A 77 -7.05 -5.70 5.56
N ILE A 78 -5.72 -5.89 5.56
CA ILE A 78 -5.04 -6.93 6.33
C ILE A 78 -3.81 -6.32 7.01
N THR A 79 -3.70 -6.53 8.31
CA THR A 79 -2.45 -6.31 9.03
C THR A 79 -1.75 -7.66 9.19
N ILE A 80 -0.52 -7.79 8.69
CA ILE A 80 0.29 -9.00 8.79
C ILE A 80 1.34 -8.89 9.89
N ASP A 81 1.76 -10.03 10.41
CA ASP A 81 2.78 -10.15 11.46
C ASP A 81 3.89 -11.10 11.00
N GLY A 82 5.09 -10.96 11.57
CA GLY A 82 6.25 -11.79 11.28
C GLY A 82 7.02 -11.48 9.98
N LEU A 83 6.57 -10.50 9.19
CA LEU A 83 7.29 -9.95 8.04
C LEU A 83 7.34 -8.42 8.14
N SER A 84 8.51 -7.83 7.95
CA SER A 84 8.64 -6.37 7.84
C SER A 84 8.44 -5.92 6.41
N THR A 85 7.93 -4.69 6.23
CA THR A 85 7.85 -4.05 4.90
C THR A 85 9.22 -3.99 4.22
N SER A 86 10.32 -3.94 4.98
CA SER A 86 11.68 -3.97 4.44
C SER A 86 12.08 -5.30 3.79
N ASP A 87 11.43 -6.40 4.19
CA ASP A 87 11.76 -7.73 3.68
C ASP A 87 10.95 -8.09 2.44
N ILE A 88 9.89 -7.33 2.15
CA ILE A 88 8.99 -7.55 1.02
C ILE A 88 9.56 -6.92 -0.24
N HIS A 89 9.44 -7.63 -1.35
CA HIS A 89 9.86 -7.17 -2.67
C HIS A 89 8.67 -7.06 -3.62
N LEU A 90 8.82 -6.22 -4.63
CA LEU A 90 7.88 -6.16 -5.74
C LEU A 90 7.80 -7.52 -6.43
N ALA A 91 6.59 -7.93 -6.82
CA ALA A 91 6.28 -9.24 -7.39
C ALA A 91 6.44 -10.44 -6.44
N ASP A 92 6.77 -10.25 -5.16
CA ASP A 92 6.71 -11.34 -4.18
C ASP A 92 5.32 -11.97 -4.18
N THR A 93 5.29 -13.30 -4.21
CA THR A 93 4.05 -14.08 -4.08
C THR A 93 3.94 -14.56 -2.65
N LEU A 94 2.86 -14.14 -1.98
CA LEU A 94 2.56 -14.48 -0.60
C LEU A 94 1.34 -15.39 -0.55
N ARG A 95 1.34 -16.37 0.34
CA ARG A 95 0.15 -17.14 0.70
C ARG A 95 -0.31 -16.74 2.10
N ILE A 96 -1.59 -16.41 2.21
CA ILE A 96 -2.28 -15.99 3.44
C ILE A 96 -3.52 -16.87 3.58
N GLY A 97 -3.47 -17.86 4.47
CA GLY A 97 -4.53 -18.86 4.56
C GLY A 97 -4.75 -19.60 3.23
N GLU A 98 -5.96 -19.55 2.70
CA GLU A 98 -6.33 -20.15 1.41
C GLU A 98 -5.96 -19.27 0.20
N VAL A 99 -5.64 -17.99 0.42
CA VAL A 99 -5.47 -17.00 -0.65
C VAL A 99 -4.01 -16.87 -1.04
N THR A 100 -3.75 -16.85 -2.35
CA THR A 100 -2.42 -16.49 -2.89
C THR A 100 -2.50 -15.12 -3.53
N VAL A 101 -1.60 -14.24 -3.13
CA VAL A 101 -1.52 -12.84 -3.58
C VAL A 101 -0.12 -12.52 -4.07
N GLN A 102 0.00 -11.49 -4.92
CA GLN A 102 1.29 -11.00 -5.38
C GLN A 102 1.41 -9.50 -5.15
N VAL A 103 2.55 -9.06 -4.61
CA VAL A 103 2.84 -7.65 -4.37
C VAL A 103 2.88 -6.90 -5.68
N SER A 104 1.99 -5.91 -5.82
CA SER A 104 1.77 -5.19 -7.07
C SER A 104 2.40 -3.79 -7.08
N GLN A 105 2.40 -3.11 -5.93
CA GLN A 105 2.98 -1.78 -5.78
C GLN A 105 2.99 -1.33 -4.31
N ILE A 106 3.91 -0.42 -3.96
CA ILE A 106 3.79 0.34 -2.71
C ILE A 106 2.50 1.17 -2.71
N ARG A 107 1.95 1.42 -1.53
CA ARG A 107 0.90 2.42 -1.37
C ARG A 107 1.53 3.81 -1.40
N ARG A 108 0.95 4.73 -2.19
CA ARG A 108 1.30 6.16 -2.11
C ARG A 108 0.31 6.87 -1.17
N PRO A 109 0.75 7.49 -0.07
CA PRO A 109 -0.14 8.18 0.86
C PRO A 109 -0.84 9.37 0.18
N CYS A 110 -2.03 9.72 0.67
CA CYS A 110 -2.86 10.81 0.17
C CYS A 110 -3.44 11.64 1.32
N THR A 111 -4.00 12.81 0.99
CA THR A 111 -4.59 13.77 1.95
C THR A 111 -5.71 13.20 2.83
N THR A 112 -6.38 12.11 2.42
CA THR A 112 -7.36 11.42 3.27
C THR A 112 -6.76 10.96 4.60
N LEU A 113 -5.47 10.60 4.64
CA LEU A 113 -4.77 10.29 5.90
C LEU A 113 -4.65 11.52 6.80
N ALA A 114 -4.24 12.66 6.23
CA ALA A 114 -4.13 13.91 6.98
C ALA A 114 -5.47 14.31 7.60
N HIS A 115 -6.55 14.20 6.82
CA HIS A 115 -7.90 14.52 7.29
C HIS A 115 -8.37 13.60 8.40
N ARG A 116 -8.18 12.29 8.27
CA ARG A 116 -8.66 11.36 9.29
C ARG A 116 -8.01 11.64 10.65
N TRP A 117 -6.72 11.90 10.63
CA TRP A 117 -5.93 12.06 11.85
C TRP A 117 -5.81 13.51 12.30
N SER A 118 -6.37 14.46 11.54
CA SER A 118 -6.17 15.90 11.76
C SER A 118 -4.69 16.28 11.84
N MET A 119 -3.85 15.61 11.06
CA MET A 119 -2.39 15.81 11.04
C MET A 119 -1.93 16.14 9.62
N LYS A 120 -1.69 17.42 9.34
CA LYS A 120 -1.36 17.93 8.00
C LYS A 120 -0.16 17.20 7.38
N ASP A 121 0.88 16.95 8.16
CA ASP A 121 2.15 16.40 7.65
C ASP A 121 2.18 14.87 7.60
N LEU A 122 1.14 14.18 8.05
CA LEU A 122 1.12 12.71 8.09
C LEU A 122 1.37 12.05 6.72
N PRO A 123 0.80 12.51 5.58
CA PRO A 123 1.08 11.92 4.28
C PRO A 123 2.57 12.01 3.89
N ARG A 124 3.23 13.13 4.21
CA ARG A 124 4.67 13.30 4.00
C ARG A 124 5.48 12.37 4.90
N LEU A 125 5.11 12.29 6.17
CA LEU A 125 5.79 11.45 7.14
C LEU A 125 5.72 9.97 6.73
N VAL A 126 4.53 9.48 6.36
CA VAL A 126 4.32 8.12 5.83
C VAL A 126 5.16 7.86 4.59
N GLN A 127 5.26 8.84 3.67
CA GLN A 127 6.07 8.71 2.46
C GLN A 127 7.58 8.66 2.78
N SER A 128 8.04 9.55 3.66
CA SER A 128 9.46 9.68 3.99
C SER A 128 10.00 8.48 4.78
N THR A 129 9.18 7.90 5.65
CA THR A 129 9.52 6.71 6.44
C THR A 129 9.36 5.41 5.65
N GLY A 130 8.62 5.43 4.53
CA GLY A 130 8.29 4.23 3.75
C GLY A 130 7.24 3.32 4.39
N ARG A 131 6.72 3.68 5.59
CA ARG A 131 5.70 2.92 6.33
C ARG A 131 4.30 3.15 5.75
N SER A 132 4.15 2.96 4.45
CA SER A 132 2.92 3.21 3.71
C SER A 132 2.01 2.00 3.59
N GLY A 133 2.54 0.80 3.85
CA GLY A 133 1.94 -0.45 3.41
C GLY A 133 2.04 -0.62 1.89
N PHE A 134 1.48 -1.72 1.40
CA PHE A 134 1.61 -2.12 0.00
C PHE A 134 0.34 -2.82 -0.50
N TYR A 135 0.10 -2.68 -1.80
CA TYR A 135 -1.00 -3.34 -2.46
C TYR A 135 -0.57 -4.70 -2.99
N VAL A 136 -1.55 -5.60 -3.04
CA VAL A 136 -1.40 -6.90 -3.67
C VAL A 136 -2.54 -7.13 -4.67
N ARG A 137 -2.23 -7.86 -5.74
CA ARG A 137 -3.21 -8.49 -6.63
C ARG A 137 -3.49 -9.90 -6.15
N VAL A 138 -4.70 -10.40 -6.36
CA VAL A 138 -5.09 -11.75 -5.95
C VAL A 138 -4.85 -12.72 -7.11
N LEU A 139 -4.03 -13.74 -6.89
CA LEU A 139 -3.74 -14.79 -7.87
C LEU A 139 -4.68 -15.99 -7.70
N THR A 140 -5.00 -16.33 -6.45
CA THR A 140 -5.92 -17.42 -6.12
C THR A 140 -6.89 -16.95 -5.04
N PRO A 141 -8.19 -16.80 -5.37
CA PRO A 141 -9.27 -16.50 -4.43
C PRO A 141 -9.41 -17.53 -3.31
N GLY A 142 -10.07 -17.15 -2.22
CA GLY A 142 -10.27 -18.03 -1.07
C GLY A 142 -10.72 -17.26 0.18
N THR A 143 -10.63 -17.90 1.34
CA THR A 143 -10.93 -17.26 2.63
C THR A 143 -9.65 -16.99 3.40
N ILE A 144 -9.56 -15.79 3.99
CA ILE A 144 -8.54 -15.43 4.98
C ILE A 144 -9.23 -15.30 6.33
N ARG A 145 -8.67 -15.94 7.35
CA ARG A 145 -9.13 -15.86 8.75
C ARG A 145 -8.08 -15.17 9.61
N THR A 146 -8.51 -14.58 10.72
CA THR A 146 -7.58 -14.07 11.73
C THR A 146 -6.66 -15.20 12.18
N ASN A 147 -5.37 -14.89 12.33
CA ASN A 147 -4.28 -15.84 12.66
C ASN A 147 -3.89 -16.84 11.56
N ASP A 148 -4.43 -16.72 10.34
CA ASP A 148 -3.89 -17.49 9.22
C ASP A 148 -2.41 -17.12 8.97
N PRO A 149 -1.55 -18.11 8.67
CA PRO A 149 -0.13 -17.85 8.46
C PRO A 149 0.09 -17.06 7.16
N VAL A 150 1.08 -16.18 7.20
CA VAL A 150 1.60 -15.47 6.03
C VAL A 150 2.93 -16.09 5.65
N THR A 151 3.07 -16.54 4.41
CA THR A 151 4.29 -17.19 3.93
C THR A 151 4.71 -16.64 2.58
N LEU A 152 6.00 -16.36 2.40
CA LEU A 152 6.59 -16.10 1.10
C LEU A 152 6.65 -17.41 0.32
N VAL A 153 5.98 -17.46 -0.82
CA VAL A 153 5.91 -18.63 -1.70
C VAL A 153 6.99 -18.55 -2.77
N GLN A 154 7.15 -17.36 -3.37
CA GLN A 154 8.05 -17.15 -4.50
C GLN A 154 8.54 -15.71 -4.53
N ARG A 155 9.82 -15.55 -4.84
CA ARG A 155 10.47 -14.28 -5.15
C ARG A 155 11.14 -14.39 -6.50
N GLU A 156 10.86 -13.45 -7.39
CA GLU A 156 11.47 -13.40 -8.72
C GLU A 156 12.92 -12.91 -8.63
N PRO A 157 13.84 -13.49 -9.42
CA PRO A 157 15.18 -12.93 -9.60
C PRO A 157 15.11 -11.49 -10.11
N GLY A 158 15.90 -10.60 -9.51
CA GLY A 158 15.91 -9.18 -9.86
C GLY A 158 14.72 -8.37 -9.31
N SER A 159 13.87 -8.97 -8.47
CA SER A 159 12.89 -8.22 -7.67
C SER A 159 13.58 -7.18 -6.78
N VAL A 160 12.90 -6.06 -6.57
CA VAL A 160 13.41 -4.93 -5.78
C VAL A 160 12.58 -4.79 -4.52
N ASP A 161 13.26 -4.58 -3.39
CA ASP A 161 12.59 -4.38 -2.10
C ASP A 161 11.72 -3.12 -2.09
N LEU A 162 10.66 -3.14 -1.27
CA LEU A 162 9.72 -2.02 -1.18
C LEU A 162 10.36 -0.72 -0.67
N PRO A 163 11.34 -0.72 0.25
CA PRO A 163 12.09 0.48 0.60
C PRO A 163 12.74 1.19 -0.59
N GLU A 164 13.43 0.45 -1.46
CA GLU A 164 14.07 0.98 -2.67
C GLU A 164 13.04 1.48 -3.69
N VAL A 165 11.93 0.74 -3.86
CA VAL A 165 10.80 1.21 -4.68
C VAL A 165 10.28 2.54 -4.14
N ASN A 166 10.09 2.68 -2.82
CA ASN A 166 9.65 3.94 -2.21
C ASN A 166 10.67 5.06 -2.39
N ARG A 167 11.95 4.79 -2.17
CA ARG A 167 13.02 5.77 -2.32
C ARG A 167 13.01 6.36 -3.72
N VAL A 168 13.10 5.54 -4.77
CA VAL A 168 13.17 6.03 -6.15
C VAL A 168 11.86 6.65 -6.61
N MET A 169 10.71 6.09 -6.21
CA MET A 169 9.41 6.63 -6.64
C MET A 169 9.08 7.97 -5.98
N ASN A 170 9.45 8.17 -4.72
CA ASN A 170 8.92 9.27 -3.92
C ASN A 170 9.99 10.22 -3.33
N ILE A 171 11.21 9.75 -3.06
CA ILE A 171 12.26 10.50 -2.34
C ILE A 171 13.35 10.95 -3.32
N ASP A 172 14.15 10.01 -3.84
CA ASP A 172 15.26 10.26 -4.75
C ASP A 172 14.83 10.02 -6.20
N ARG A 173 14.05 10.97 -6.72
CA ARG A 173 13.36 10.83 -8.02
C ARG A 173 14.26 11.05 -9.23
N THR A 174 15.52 11.41 -9.00
CA THR A 174 16.52 11.75 -10.02
C THR A 174 17.66 10.74 -10.10
N ASP A 175 17.71 9.75 -9.20
CA ASP A 175 18.70 8.68 -9.25
C ASP A 175 18.53 7.80 -10.50
N ALA A 176 19.30 8.12 -11.54
CA ALA A 176 19.25 7.43 -12.82
C ALA A 176 19.65 5.95 -12.73
N ARG A 177 20.37 5.51 -11.68
CA ARG A 177 20.69 4.09 -11.47
C ARG A 177 19.49 3.38 -10.87
N GLY A 178 18.93 3.89 -9.78
CA GLY A 178 17.72 3.35 -9.16
C GLY A 178 16.53 3.33 -10.12
N ILE A 179 16.36 4.37 -10.92
CA ILE A 179 15.31 4.43 -11.96
C ILE A 179 15.43 3.28 -12.96
N ARG A 180 16.64 3.00 -13.47
CA ARG A 180 16.86 1.89 -14.42
C ARG A 180 16.59 0.54 -13.77
N ALA A 181 17.09 0.35 -12.54
CA ALA A 181 16.82 -0.87 -11.79
C ALA A 181 15.32 -1.13 -11.60
N LEU A 182 14.53 -0.09 -11.30
CA LEU A 182 13.08 -0.22 -11.19
C LEU A 182 12.36 -0.47 -12.52
N ILE A 183 12.84 0.11 -13.62
CA ILE A 183 12.27 -0.16 -14.96
C ILE A 183 12.41 -1.63 -15.33
N ASP A 184 13.54 -2.24 -14.97
CA ASP A 184 13.86 -3.64 -15.27
C ASP A 184 13.30 -4.62 -14.22
N ALA A 185 12.77 -4.12 -13.10
CA ALA A 185 12.29 -4.95 -11.99
C ALA A 185 11.01 -5.74 -12.35
N PRO A 186 10.94 -7.04 -11.99
CA PRO A 186 9.72 -7.83 -12.11
C PRO A 186 8.52 -7.19 -11.41
N GLY A 187 7.36 -7.24 -12.07
CA GLY A 187 6.09 -6.76 -11.52
C GLY A 187 5.92 -5.24 -11.44
N MET A 188 6.86 -4.46 -11.98
CA MET A 188 6.74 -2.99 -12.02
C MET A 188 5.51 -2.55 -12.84
N PRO A 189 4.59 -1.73 -12.27
CA PRO A 189 3.40 -1.31 -13.00
C PRO A 189 3.75 -0.56 -14.29
N PRO A 190 3.12 -0.87 -15.45
CA PRO A 190 3.44 -0.23 -16.72
C PRO A 190 3.37 1.30 -16.68
N ARG A 191 2.39 1.85 -15.94
CA ARG A 191 2.26 3.30 -15.74
C ARG A 191 3.47 3.90 -15.00
N TRP A 192 4.04 3.17 -14.04
CA TRP A 192 5.23 3.62 -13.33
C TRP A 192 6.48 3.46 -14.18
N VAL A 193 6.59 2.42 -15.00
CA VAL A 193 7.65 2.30 -16.02
C VAL A 193 7.64 3.52 -16.95
N SER A 194 6.49 3.89 -17.51
CA SER A 194 6.37 5.09 -18.34
C SER A 194 6.72 6.37 -17.59
N GLN A 195 6.33 6.49 -16.31
CA GLN A 195 6.69 7.63 -15.47
C GLN A 195 8.21 7.72 -15.25
N LEU A 196 8.86 6.60 -14.97
CA LEU A 196 10.30 6.48 -14.74
C LEU A 196 11.11 6.78 -16.01
N GLN A 197 10.66 6.29 -17.17
CA GLN A 197 11.27 6.62 -18.47
C GLN A 197 11.24 8.14 -18.75
N ARG A 198 10.14 8.82 -18.42
CA ARG A 198 10.05 10.29 -18.53
C ARG A 198 10.98 11.02 -17.55
N ARG A 199 11.24 10.45 -16.37
CA ARG A 199 12.23 11.00 -15.43
C ARG A 199 13.65 10.93 -15.99
N LEU A 200 14.01 9.84 -16.68
CA LEU A 200 15.31 9.75 -17.38
C LEU A 200 15.46 10.79 -18.48
N SER A 201 14.37 11.31 -19.04
CA SER A 201 14.39 12.43 -19.99
C SER A 201 14.31 13.81 -19.33
N GLY A 202 14.47 13.89 -18.00
CA GLY A 202 14.46 15.15 -17.24
C GLY A 202 13.09 15.64 -16.76
N TYR A 203 12.01 14.89 -17.01
CA TYR A 203 10.67 15.27 -16.53
C TYR A 203 10.36 14.62 -15.19
N VAL A 204 10.38 15.42 -14.11
CA VAL A 204 9.98 14.98 -12.77
C VAL A 204 8.54 15.38 -12.49
N THR A 205 7.78 14.48 -11.87
CA THR A 205 6.36 14.68 -11.55
C THR A 205 6.21 15.38 -10.21
N ASP A 206 5.28 16.34 -10.15
CA ASP A 206 4.87 17.04 -8.94
C ASP A 206 3.89 16.17 -8.12
N ASP A 207 4.05 16.15 -6.80
CA ASP A 207 3.20 15.44 -5.86
C ASP A 207 2.50 16.36 -4.85
N THR A 208 2.67 17.68 -4.96
CA THR A 208 2.11 18.72 -4.08
C THR A 208 0.63 18.45 -3.77
N ASP A 209 -0.20 18.28 -4.81
CA ASP A 209 -1.64 18.00 -4.66
C ASP A 209 -1.95 16.72 -3.87
N ARG A 210 -1.16 15.67 -4.08
CA ARG A 210 -1.37 14.36 -3.43
C ARG A 210 -1.02 14.41 -1.95
N LEU A 211 -0.03 15.23 -1.60
CA LEU A 211 0.47 15.38 -0.23
C LEU A 211 -0.21 16.53 0.53
N GLY A 212 -0.99 17.37 -0.15
CA GLY A 212 -1.77 18.45 0.45
C GLY A 212 -0.92 19.67 0.81
N GLU A 213 0.08 19.96 -0.02
CA GLU A 213 0.97 21.12 0.11
C GLU A 213 0.36 22.40 -0.46
#